data_AF-A0A970DDF7-F1
#
_entry.id   AF-A0A970DDF7-F1
#
_cell.length_a   1.000
_cell.length_b   1.000
_cell.length_c   1.000
_cell.angle_alpha   90.00
_cell.angle_beta   90.00
_cell.angle_gamma   90.00
#
_symmetry.space_group_name_H-M   'P 1'
#
loop_
_entity.id
_entity.type
_entity.pdbx_description
1 polymer ?
#
loop_
_entity_poly.entity_id
_entity_poly.type
_entity_poly.pdbx_seq_one_letter_code
_entity_poly.pdbx_strand_id
1 'polypeptide(L)'
;MHIGFRYHVASLVAVFFSLVLGMLIGSALFQNDGLVQEQGHIIADLENRFKALEIRTKTLQASLEIAQEKENVLISFWEQVKPLLISDQLRDAAVVVFVNEGLSNLEGLINLLEHAGASFLGELQLPVTERQIEGLISDFEKPLNKKIAIVYANSNQLDLSSLDNLQHHGWQIGIIHSYDADLNLVDLADKSLVISGIDTPIGELALIQGLSQSITGRYGWGKSFSSLLPTVIGE
;
A
#
# COMPACT_ATOMS: atom_id res chain seq x y z
N MET A 1 -45.23 -0.77 -87.92
CA MET A 1 -44.30 -1.15 -86.83
C MET A 1 -43.60 0.12 -86.31
N HIS A 2 -44.26 0.92 -85.46
CA HIS A 2 -43.64 2.10 -84.79
C HIS A 2 -43.54 1.86 -83.28
N ILE A 3 -43.00 0.69 -82.91
CA ILE A 3 -42.70 0.35 -81.53
C ILE A 3 -41.46 1.13 -81.05
N GLY A 4 -40.52 1.49 -81.94
CA GLY A 4 -39.28 2.18 -81.56
C GLY A 4 -39.47 3.57 -80.92
N PHE A 5 -40.37 4.42 -81.43
CA PHE A 5 -40.48 5.81 -80.97
C PHE A 5 -41.07 5.92 -79.55
N ARG A 6 -42.12 5.12 -79.25
CA ARG A 6 -42.75 5.12 -77.91
C ARG A 6 -41.79 4.57 -76.84
N TYR A 7 -40.96 3.60 -77.20
CA TYR A 7 -39.93 3.06 -76.29
C TYR A 7 -38.77 4.03 -76.09
N HIS A 8 -38.36 4.78 -77.12
CA HIS A 8 -37.30 5.78 -76.99
C HIS A 8 -37.73 6.96 -76.10
N VAL A 9 -38.98 7.43 -76.26
CA VAL A 9 -39.57 8.44 -75.39
C VAL A 9 -39.72 7.91 -73.96
N ALA A 10 -40.17 6.67 -73.76
CA ALA A 10 -40.27 6.06 -72.43
C ALA A 10 -38.90 5.94 -71.73
N SER A 11 -37.85 5.57 -72.47
CA SER A 11 -36.47 5.53 -71.97
C SER A 11 -35.96 6.92 -71.58
N LEU A 12 -36.21 7.94 -72.39
CA LEU A 12 -35.76 9.31 -72.10
C LEU A 12 -36.47 9.88 -70.86
N VAL A 13 -37.76 9.60 -70.70
CA VAL A 13 -38.53 9.95 -69.50
C VAL A 13 -37.99 9.22 -68.27
N ALA A 14 -37.66 7.93 -68.38
CA ALA A 14 -37.09 7.17 -67.27
C ALA A 14 -35.73 7.70 -66.81
N VAL A 15 -34.85 8.07 -67.76
CA VAL A 15 -33.55 8.69 -67.43
C VAL A 15 -33.74 10.06 -66.79
N PHE A 16 -34.66 10.88 -67.30
CA PHE A 16 -34.98 12.18 -66.69
C PHE A 16 -35.53 12.02 -65.27
N PHE A 17 -36.43 11.06 -65.04
CA PHE A 17 -36.95 10.75 -63.70
C PHE A 17 -35.85 10.27 -62.76
N SER A 18 -34.94 9.43 -63.23
CA SER A 18 -33.80 8.98 -62.43
C SER A 18 -32.89 10.14 -62.03
N LEU A 19 -32.69 11.12 -62.92
CA LEU A 19 -31.86 12.28 -62.66
C LEU A 19 -32.51 13.26 -61.69
N VAL A 20 -33.81 13.53 -61.88
CA VAL A 20 -34.60 14.36 -60.95
C VAL A 20 -34.66 13.70 -59.57
N LEU A 21 -34.93 12.39 -59.50
CA LEU A 21 -34.99 11.66 -58.25
C LEU A 21 -33.63 11.62 -57.55
N GLY A 22 -32.54 11.43 -58.30
CA GLY A 22 -31.17 11.51 -57.78
C GLY A 22 -30.84 12.89 -57.22
N MET A 23 -31.28 13.96 -57.90
CA MET A 23 -31.10 15.33 -57.41
C MET A 23 -31.95 15.62 -56.17
N LEU A 24 -33.19 15.11 -56.12
CA LEU A 24 -34.11 15.30 -55.00
C LEU A 24 -33.59 14.60 -53.74
N ILE A 25 -33.14 13.35 -53.87
CA ILE A 25 -32.50 12.58 -52.79
C ILE A 25 -31.19 13.23 -52.36
N GLY A 26 -30.34 13.64 -53.31
CA GLY A 26 -29.08 14.34 -53.02
C GLY A 26 -29.30 15.65 -52.27
N SER A 27 -30.33 16.41 -52.63
CA SER A 27 -30.67 17.68 -51.96
C SER A 27 -31.27 17.51 -50.56
N ALA A 28 -32.03 16.44 -50.33
CA ALA A 28 -32.65 16.15 -49.04
C ALA A 28 -31.62 15.75 -47.97
N LEU A 29 -30.53 15.07 -48.37
CA LEU A 29 -29.43 14.70 -47.47
C LEU A 29 -28.60 15.91 -47.02
N PHE A 30 -28.47 16.94 -47.86
CA PHE A 30 -27.70 18.16 -47.56
C PHE A 30 -28.46 19.19 -46.71
N GLN A 31 -29.75 18.99 -46.42
CA GLN A 31 -30.58 19.90 -45.61
C GLN A 31 -30.57 19.59 -44.10
N ASN A 32 -29.84 18.57 -43.66
CA ASN A 32 -29.84 18.16 -42.25
C ASN A 32 -28.87 18.98 -41.38
N ASP A 33 -29.22 20.25 -41.16
CA ASP A 33 -28.61 21.11 -40.11
C ASP A 33 -28.65 20.43 -38.73
N GLY A 34 -29.62 19.54 -38.48
CA GLY A 34 -29.75 18.79 -37.23
C GLY A 34 -28.60 17.82 -36.95
N LEU A 35 -28.00 17.21 -37.98
CA LEU A 35 -26.86 16.29 -37.80
C LEU A 35 -25.57 17.05 -37.47
N VAL A 36 -25.37 18.22 -38.07
CA VAL A 36 -24.25 19.13 -37.73
C VAL A 36 -24.41 19.67 -36.31
N GLN A 37 -25.64 20.01 -35.89
CA GLN A 37 -25.93 20.46 -34.53
C GLN A 37 -25.69 19.36 -33.48
N GLU A 38 -26.10 18.12 -33.76
CA GLU A 38 -25.87 16.99 -32.87
C GLU A 38 -24.37 16.69 -32.69
N GLN A 39 -23.60 16.72 -33.79
CA GLN A 39 -22.15 16.62 -33.73
C GLN A 39 -21.52 17.75 -32.92
N GLY A 40 -21.99 19.00 -33.10
CA GLY A 40 -21.56 20.14 -32.31
C GLY A 40 -21.82 19.96 -30.81
N HIS A 41 -22.98 19.39 -30.44
CA HIS A 41 -23.30 19.06 -29.05
C HIS A 41 -22.38 18.00 -28.45
N ILE A 42 -22.07 16.94 -29.20
CA ILE A 42 -21.14 15.89 -28.77
C ILE A 42 -19.75 16.47 -28.55
N ILE A 43 -19.27 17.31 -29.46
CA ILE A 43 -17.95 17.96 -29.34
C ILE A 43 -17.93 18.86 -28.10
N ALA A 44 -18.97 19.67 -27.88
CA ALA A 44 -19.06 20.53 -26.70
C ALA A 44 -19.09 19.73 -25.38
N ASP A 45 -19.80 18.60 -25.33
CA ASP A 45 -19.82 17.72 -24.15
C ASP A 45 -18.44 17.09 -23.91
N LEU A 46 -17.76 16.63 -24.97
CA LEU A 46 -16.39 16.10 -24.89
C LEU A 46 -15.41 17.16 -24.40
N GLU A 47 -15.49 18.40 -24.90
CA GLU A 47 -14.67 19.51 -24.44
C GLU A 47 -14.90 19.82 -22.96
N ASN A 48 -16.16 19.81 -22.51
CA ASN A 48 -16.50 20.03 -21.11
C ASN A 48 -15.98 18.91 -20.22
N ARG A 49 -16.12 17.65 -20.63
CA ARG A 49 -15.57 16.49 -19.91
C ARG A 49 -14.04 16.53 -19.88
N PHE A 50 -13.39 16.92 -20.97
CA PHE A 50 -11.95 17.08 -21.03
C PHE A 50 -11.46 18.17 -20.07
N LYS A 51 -12.09 19.35 -20.08
CA LYS A 51 -11.80 20.44 -19.12
C LYS A 51 -12.02 20.00 -17.67
N ALA A 52 -13.11 19.29 -17.40
CA ALA A 52 -13.39 18.77 -16.06
C ALA A 52 -12.34 17.75 -15.61
N LEU A 53 -11.90 16.87 -16.52
CA LEU A 53 -10.84 15.91 -16.25
C LEU A 53 -9.50 16.61 -15.99
N GLU A 54 -9.15 17.61 -16.79
CA GLU A 54 -7.93 18.41 -16.62
C GLU A 54 -7.91 19.17 -15.28
N ILE A 55 -9.05 19.75 -14.89
CA ILE A 55 -9.18 20.39 -13.57
C ILE A 55 -9.01 19.34 -12.47
N ARG A 56 -9.68 18.19 -12.58
CA ARG A 56 -9.60 17.11 -11.58
C ARG A 56 -8.19 16.56 -11.44
N THR A 57 -7.46 16.36 -12.54
CA THR A 57 -6.07 15.90 -12.50
C THR A 57 -5.17 16.93 -11.83
N LYS A 58 -5.30 18.22 -12.17
CA LYS A 58 -4.55 19.31 -11.51
C LYS A 58 -4.86 19.39 -10.01
N THR A 59 -6.12 19.27 -9.61
CA THR A 59 -6.51 19.28 -8.18
C THR A 59 -5.95 18.07 -7.43
N LEU A 60 -6.01 16.87 -8.03
CA LEU A 60 -5.45 15.67 -7.42
C LEU A 60 -3.94 15.76 -7.29
N GLN A 61 -3.24 16.28 -8.30
CA GLN A 61 -1.80 16.50 -8.24
C GLN A 61 -1.42 17.47 -7.12
N ALA A 62 -2.08 18.63 -7.04
CA ALA A 62 -1.84 19.60 -5.97
C ALA A 62 -2.12 19.01 -4.58
N SER A 63 -3.18 18.20 -4.45
CA SER A 63 -3.51 17.52 -3.18
C SER A 63 -2.45 16.49 -2.78
N LEU A 64 -1.88 15.77 -3.76
CA LEU A 64 -0.82 14.80 -3.55
C LEU A 64 0.50 15.48 -3.16
N GLU A 65 0.85 16.59 -3.81
CA GLU A 65 2.03 17.40 -3.45
C GLU A 65 1.93 17.90 -2.00
N ILE A 66 0.77 18.44 -1.59
CA ILE A 66 0.53 18.88 -0.21
C ILE A 66 0.62 17.71 0.78
N ALA A 67 0.10 16.52 0.42
CA ALA A 67 0.16 15.35 1.28
C ALA A 67 1.62 14.87 1.48
N GLN A 68 2.39 14.81 0.41
CA GLN A 68 3.81 14.45 0.44
C GLN A 68 4.64 15.44 1.25
N GLU A 69 4.37 16.75 1.12
CA GLU A 69 5.05 17.76 1.92
C GLU A 69 4.78 17.57 3.42
N LYS A 70 3.52 17.32 3.80
CA LYS A 70 3.15 17.03 5.19
C LYS A 70 3.82 15.76 5.71
N GLU A 71 3.86 14.71 4.90
CA GLU A 71 4.53 13.46 5.24
C GLU A 71 6.03 13.67 5.48
N ASN A 72 6.71 14.38 4.57
CA ASN A 72 8.13 14.71 4.72
C ASN A 72 8.41 15.52 5.99
N VAL A 73 7.53 16.47 6.34
CA VAL A 73 7.63 17.22 7.61
C VAL A 73 7.47 16.30 8.82
N LEU A 74 6.53 15.36 8.79
CA LEU A 74 6.32 14.39 9.87
C LEU A 74 7.51 13.45 10.04
N ILE A 75 8.07 12.93 8.94
CA ILE A 75 9.26 12.07 8.96
C ILE A 75 10.46 12.86 9.51
N SER A 76 10.68 14.08 9.02
CA SER A 76 11.78 14.94 9.48
C SER A 76 11.66 15.31 10.97
N PHE A 77 10.44 15.55 11.44
CA PHE A 77 10.16 15.75 12.86
C PHE A 77 10.44 14.48 13.67
N TRP A 78 9.98 13.34 13.18
CA TRP A 78 10.20 12.06 13.84
C TRP A 78 11.68 11.74 13.99
N GLU A 79 12.50 11.88 12.95
CA GLU A 79 13.95 11.63 13.03
C GLU A 79 14.65 12.51 14.10
N GLN A 80 14.16 13.73 14.34
CA GLN A 80 14.71 14.62 15.38
C GLN A 80 14.26 14.24 16.79
N VAL A 81 13.03 13.75 16.94
CA VAL A 81 12.42 13.47 18.26
C VAL A 81 12.59 12.02 18.68
N LYS A 82 12.71 11.10 17.72
CA LYS A 82 12.87 9.65 17.91
C LYS A 82 13.92 9.33 18.96
N PRO A 83 15.17 9.83 18.90
CA PRO A 83 16.17 9.54 19.93
C PRO A 83 15.74 9.96 21.34
N LEU A 84 14.99 11.06 21.49
CA LEU A 84 14.52 11.52 22.80
C LEU A 84 13.41 10.64 23.38
N LEU A 85 12.61 10.00 22.52
CA LEU A 85 11.49 9.17 22.93
C LEU A 85 11.90 7.72 23.15
N ILE A 86 12.73 7.16 22.27
CA ILE A 86 13.04 5.72 22.27
C ILE A 86 14.34 5.37 22.99
N SER A 87 15.23 6.34 23.21
CA SER A 87 16.55 6.07 23.80
C SER A 87 16.38 5.31 25.11
N ASP A 88 17.22 4.29 25.26
CA ASP A 88 17.35 3.54 26.49
C ASP A 88 16.10 2.73 26.92
N GLN A 89 15.08 2.63 26.06
CA GLN A 89 13.87 1.83 26.33
C GLN A 89 14.09 0.31 26.24
N LEU A 90 15.08 -0.14 25.47
CA LEU A 90 15.42 -1.55 25.27
C LEU A 90 16.82 -1.90 25.79
N ARG A 91 17.28 -1.20 26.85
CA ARG A 91 18.56 -1.50 27.51
C ARG A 91 18.66 -2.97 27.91
N ASP A 92 19.84 -3.55 27.68
CA ASP A 92 20.16 -4.95 27.95
C ASP A 92 19.24 -5.98 27.27
N ALA A 93 18.49 -5.54 26.25
CA ALA A 93 17.72 -6.43 25.39
C ALA A 93 18.56 -6.89 24.21
N ALA A 94 18.57 -8.20 23.96
CA ALA A 94 19.18 -8.78 22.79
C ALA A 94 18.10 -9.13 21.77
N VAL A 95 18.31 -8.70 20.53
CA VAL A 95 17.30 -8.81 19.48
C VAL A 95 17.83 -9.67 18.34
N VAL A 96 17.06 -10.70 17.96
CA VAL A 96 17.23 -11.44 16.71
C VAL A 96 16.10 -11.02 15.76
N VAL A 97 16.46 -10.73 14.52
CA VAL A 97 15.48 -10.42 13.48
C VAL A 97 15.32 -11.64 12.58
N PHE A 98 14.10 -12.14 12.48
CA PHE A 98 13.71 -13.23 11.61
C PHE A 98 13.09 -12.67 10.34
N VAL A 99 13.77 -12.95 9.23
CA VAL A 99 13.49 -12.40 7.92
C VAL A 99 12.92 -13.50 7.05
N ASN A 100 11.77 -13.26 6.43
CA ASN A 100 11.37 -14.00 5.23
C ASN A 100 11.82 -13.20 3.98
N GLU A 101 11.84 -13.81 2.81
CA GLU A 101 12.19 -13.11 1.56
C GLU A 101 11.41 -11.79 1.43
N GLY A 102 12.11 -10.67 1.21
CA GLY A 102 11.49 -9.38 0.89
C GLY A 102 11.53 -8.29 1.97
N LEU A 103 12.33 -8.39 3.03
CA LEU A 103 12.60 -7.26 3.92
C LEU A 103 13.35 -6.16 3.15
N SER A 104 12.66 -5.08 2.81
CA SER A 104 13.21 -3.98 2.01
C SER A 104 14.10 -3.03 2.81
N ASN A 105 13.94 -2.95 4.15
CA ASN A 105 14.68 -2.02 5.01
C ASN A 105 15.08 -2.62 6.37
N LEU A 106 15.88 -3.70 6.33
CA LEU A 106 16.44 -4.31 7.55
C LEU A 106 17.35 -3.33 8.30
N GLU A 107 18.17 -2.57 7.59
CA GLU A 107 19.14 -1.64 8.17
C GLU A 107 18.44 -0.55 9.01
N GLY A 108 17.33 0.01 8.51
CA GLY A 108 16.53 0.98 9.27
C GLY A 108 15.98 0.40 10.57
N LEU A 109 15.52 -0.85 10.56
CA LEU A 109 15.04 -1.54 11.75
C LEU A 109 16.17 -1.80 12.76
N ILE A 110 17.34 -2.24 12.31
CA ILE A 110 18.51 -2.44 13.18
C ILE A 110 18.89 -1.12 13.84
N ASN A 111 19.00 -0.05 13.04
CA ASN A 111 19.28 1.29 13.55
C ASN A 111 18.24 1.72 14.60
N LEU A 112 16.94 1.54 14.35
CA LEU A 112 15.88 1.83 15.32
C LEU A 112 16.13 1.13 16.67
N LEU A 113 16.43 -0.18 16.64
CA LEU A 113 16.61 -0.99 17.84
C LEU A 113 17.88 -0.61 18.60
N GLU A 114 18.98 -0.34 17.89
CA GLU A 114 20.23 0.12 18.50
C GLU A 114 20.08 1.50 19.16
N HIS A 115 19.37 2.44 18.51
CA HIS A 115 19.06 3.74 19.12
C HIS A 115 18.18 3.59 20.38
N ALA A 116 17.36 2.54 20.46
CA ALA A 116 16.59 2.21 21.65
C ALA A 116 17.43 1.53 22.75
N GLY A 117 18.71 1.22 22.50
CA GLY A 117 19.63 0.59 23.45
C GLY A 117 19.64 -0.94 23.39
N ALA A 118 18.95 -1.55 22.42
CA ALA A 118 19.01 -2.99 22.19
C ALA A 118 20.32 -3.37 21.48
N SER A 119 20.78 -4.61 21.72
CA SER A 119 21.91 -5.19 20.99
C SER A 119 21.41 -6.16 19.94
N PHE A 120 21.78 -5.91 18.68
CA PHE A 120 21.44 -6.81 17.57
C PHE A 120 22.35 -8.05 17.59
N LEU A 121 21.73 -9.23 17.64
CA LEU A 121 22.42 -10.53 17.65
C LEU A 121 22.68 -11.05 16.24
N GLY A 122 21.79 -10.74 15.30
CA GLY A 122 21.89 -11.22 13.93
C GLY A 122 20.52 -11.42 13.27
N GLU A 123 20.57 -11.76 12.00
CA GLU A 123 19.41 -12.14 11.21
C GLU A 123 19.35 -13.66 10.99
N LEU A 124 18.14 -14.21 11.01
CA LEU A 124 17.88 -15.61 10.70
C LEU A 124 16.69 -15.72 9.73
N GLN A 125 16.69 -16.75 8.90
CA GLN A 125 15.53 -17.08 8.07
C GLN A 125 14.66 -18.12 8.76
N LEU A 126 13.35 -17.96 8.70
CA LEU A 126 12.40 -18.98 9.17
C LEU A 126 12.30 -20.12 8.13
N PRO A 127 12.14 -21.38 8.57
CA PRO A 127 12.04 -21.85 9.95
C PRO A 127 13.42 -21.94 10.65
N VAL A 128 13.45 -21.75 11.97
CA VAL A 128 14.69 -21.73 12.75
C VAL A 128 14.82 -22.94 13.67
N THR A 129 16.05 -23.40 13.85
CA THR A 129 16.39 -24.50 14.76
C THR A 129 17.08 -23.98 16.03
N GLU A 130 16.89 -24.67 17.16
CA GLU A 130 17.55 -24.35 18.44
C GLU A 130 19.06 -24.14 18.32
N ARG A 131 19.77 -24.99 17.55
CA ARG A 131 21.22 -24.84 17.34
C ARG A 131 21.62 -23.49 16.74
N GLN A 132 20.81 -22.92 15.84
CA GLN A 132 21.11 -21.64 15.21
C GLN A 132 20.97 -20.50 16.23
N ILE A 133 19.96 -20.59 17.10
CA ILE A 133 19.70 -19.62 18.16
C ILE A 133 20.80 -19.72 19.23
N GLU A 134 21.17 -20.94 19.64
CA GLU A 134 22.25 -21.18 20.60
C GLU A 134 23.59 -20.62 20.12
N GLY A 135 23.92 -20.81 18.84
CA GLY A 135 25.13 -20.23 18.23
C GLY A 135 25.17 -18.70 18.33
N LEU A 136 24.05 -18.03 18.02
CA LEU A 136 23.99 -16.57 18.12
C LEU A 136 24.11 -16.06 19.57
N ILE A 137 23.53 -16.78 20.54
CA ILE A 137 23.65 -16.41 21.95
C ILE A 137 25.08 -16.66 22.45
N SER A 138 25.73 -17.76 22.05
CA SER A 138 27.07 -18.10 22.53
C SER A 138 28.13 -17.12 22.07
N ASP A 139 27.93 -16.52 20.89
CA ASP A 139 28.84 -15.52 20.33
C ASP A 139 28.68 -14.14 20.98
N PHE A 140 27.68 -13.96 21.85
CA PHE A 140 27.35 -12.67 22.45
C PHE A 140 27.96 -12.51 23.85
N GLU A 141 28.84 -11.52 24.02
CA GLU A 141 29.61 -11.33 25.24
C GLU A 141 28.87 -10.57 26.37
N LYS A 142 27.79 -9.82 26.06
CA LYS A 142 27.08 -8.99 27.03
C LYS A 142 25.95 -9.77 27.74
N PRO A 143 25.62 -9.44 29.00
CA PRO A 143 24.51 -10.08 29.70
C PRO A 143 23.18 -9.82 28.99
N LEU A 144 22.47 -10.90 28.65
CA LEU A 144 21.12 -10.84 28.08
C LEU A 144 20.09 -10.86 29.20
N ASN A 145 19.54 -9.70 29.56
CA ASN A 145 18.42 -9.65 30.52
C ASN A 145 17.07 -9.89 29.84
N LYS A 146 16.95 -9.48 28.57
CA LYS A 146 15.73 -9.62 27.78
C LYS A 146 16.05 -10.18 26.40
N LYS A 147 15.32 -11.21 25.97
CA LYS A 147 15.47 -11.84 24.66
C LYS A 147 14.27 -11.49 23.80
N ILE A 148 14.50 -10.88 22.64
CA ILE A 148 13.45 -10.41 21.74
C ILE A 148 13.66 -11.02 20.36
N ALA A 149 12.61 -11.65 19.85
CA ALA A 149 12.52 -12.18 18.50
C ALA A 149 11.60 -11.28 17.69
N ILE A 150 12.13 -10.60 16.68
CA ILE A 150 11.32 -9.79 15.75
C ILE A 150 11.12 -10.56 14.47
N VAL A 151 9.88 -10.81 14.08
CA VAL A 151 9.53 -11.51 12.84
C VAL A 151 8.93 -10.52 11.87
N TYR A 152 9.54 -10.38 10.70
CA TYR A 152 8.91 -9.62 9.62
C TYR A 152 7.93 -10.51 8.86
N ALA A 153 6.65 -10.16 8.93
CA ALA A 153 5.57 -10.86 8.25
C ALA A 153 5.30 -10.24 6.88
N ASN A 154 5.43 -11.06 5.83
CA ASN A 154 5.05 -10.72 4.46
C ASN A 154 3.81 -11.51 3.98
N SER A 155 3.29 -12.41 4.80
CA SER A 155 2.12 -13.25 4.50
C SER A 155 1.35 -13.63 5.78
N ASN A 156 0.12 -14.11 5.61
CA ASN A 156 -0.72 -14.57 6.72
C ASN A 156 -0.29 -15.94 7.30
N GLN A 157 0.63 -16.63 6.62
CA GLN A 157 1.07 -17.96 7.03
C GLN A 157 2.47 -17.86 7.63
N LEU A 158 2.53 -17.73 8.96
CA LEU A 158 3.76 -17.76 9.75
C LEU A 158 3.97 -19.15 10.34
N ASP A 159 5.24 -19.56 10.51
CA ASP A 159 5.56 -20.82 11.17
C ASP A 159 5.35 -20.71 12.68
N LEU A 160 4.13 -21.05 13.11
CA LEU A 160 3.71 -21.06 14.51
C LEU A 160 4.59 -21.97 15.38
N SER A 161 5.15 -23.03 14.81
CA SER A 161 5.98 -23.99 15.54
C SER A 161 7.28 -23.35 16.02
N SER A 162 7.94 -22.60 15.13
CA SER A 162 9.14 -21.82 15.48
C SER A 162 8.81 -20.74 16.51
N LEU A 163 7.67 -20.05 16.36
CA LEU A 163 7.21 -19.02 17.31
C LEU A 163 6.94 -19.60 18.69
N ASP A 164 6.16 -20.69 18.78
CA ASP A 164 5.85 -21.34 20.05
C ASP A 164 7.15 -21.83 20.72
N ASN A 165 8.12 -22.38 19.97
CA ASN A 165 9.40 -22.81 20.53
C ASN A 165 10.20 -21.63 21.13
N LEU A 166 10.29 -20.50 20.41
CA LEU A 166 10.92 -19.28 20.92
C LEU A 166 10.26 -18.80 22.21
N GLN A 167 8.92 -18.80 22.26
CA GLN A 167 8.18 -18.37 23.44
C GLN A 167 8.43 -19.28 24.65
N HIS A 168 8.51 -20.61 24.45
CA HIS A 168 8.83 -21.56 25.53
C HIS A 168 10.23 -21.32 26.12
N HIS A 169 11.17 -20.81 25.32
CA HIS A 169 12.52 -20.45 25.74
C HIS A 169 12.65 -19.03 26.30
N GLY A 170 11.52 -18.36 26.57
CA GLY A 170 11.47 -17.05 27.21
C GLY A 170 11.75 -15.89 26.27
N TRP A 171 11.67 -16.09 24.95
CA TRP A 171 11.75 -14.99 24.00
C TRP A 171 10.43 -14.24 23.94
N GLN A 172 10.50 -12.91 24.03
CA GLN A 172 9.40 -12.06 23.65
C GLN A 172 9.33 -11.99 22.12
N ILE A 173 8.13 -12.15 21.55
CA ILE A 173 7.92 -12.14 20.12
C ILE A 173 7.27 -10.82 19.69
N GLY A 174 7.93 -10.10 18.79
CA GLY A 174 7.37 -8.99 18.04
C GLY A 174 7.19 -9.40 16.58
N ILE A 175 6.02 -9.17 16.01
CA ILE A 175 5.70 -9.43 14.61
C ILE A 175 5.41 -8.08 13.96
N ILE A 176 6.12 -7.77 12.89
CA ILE A 176 6.04 -6.48 12.21
C ILE A 176 5.66 -6.68 10.74
N HIS A 177 4.94 -5.72 10.17
CA HIS A 177 4.69 -5.67 8.73
C HIS A 177 4.57 -4.21 8.25
N SER A 178 4.80 -4.00 6.95
CA SER A 178 4.68 -2.68 6.33
C SER A 178 3.25 -2.13 6.35
N TYR A 179 3.12 -0.82 6.14
CA TYR A 179 1.85 -0.09 6.18
C TYR A 179 0.86 -0.55 5.11
N ASP A 180 1.36 -0.91 3.94
CA ASP A 180 0.59 -1.37 2.78
C ASP A 180 0.25 -2.87 2.82
N ALA A 181 0.79 -3.62 3.79
CA ALA A 181 0.56 -5.05 3.90
C ALA A 181 -0.82 -5.35 4.51
N ASP A 182 -1.69 -5.99 3.72
CA ASP A 182 -3.02 -6.45 4.15
C ASP A 182 -2.92 -7.84 4.82
N LEU A 183 -2.37 -7.86 6.04
CA LEU A 183 -2.18 -9.08 6.82
C LEU A 183 -3.18 -9.20 7.98
N ASN A 184 -3.72 -10.41 8.15
CA ASN A 184 -4.66 -10.74 9.22
C ASN A 184 -4.05 -11.73 10.21
N LEU A 185 -3.40 -11.19 11.25
CA LEU A 185 -2.67 -11.95 12.25
C LEU A 185 -3.36 -11.90 13.63
N VAL A 186 -4.70 -11.98 13.68
CA VAL A 186 -5.49 -11.93 14.95
C VAL A 186 -5.01 -12.99 15.92
N ASP A 187 -4.82 -14.21 15.44
CA ASP A 187 -4.58 -15.39 16.28
C ASP A 187 -3.23 -15.34 17.02
N LEU A 188 -2.36 -14.41 16.63
CA LEU A 188 -1.04 -14.20 17.22
C LEU A 188 -1.02 -13.09 18.28
N ALA A 189 -2.07 -12.27 18.35
CA ALA A 189 -2.14 -11.10 19.21
C ALA A 189 -2.06 -11.44 20.70
N ASP A 190 -2.57 -12.59 21.12
CA ASP A 190 -2.59 -12.99 22.53
C ASP A 190 -1.19 -13.34 23.06
N LYS A 191 -0.32 -13.84 22.18
CA LYS A 191 1.00 -14.38 22.52
C LYS A 191 2.17 -13.51 22.07
N SER A 192 1.92 -12.55 21.18
CA SER A 192 2.96 -11.72 20.56
C SER A 192 2.52 -10.26 20.44
N LEU A 193 3.50 -9.37 20.33
CA LEU A 193 3.27 -7.99 19.93
C LEU A 193 3.18 -7.94 18.41
N VAL A 194 2.06 -7.52 17.85
CA VAL A 194 1.87 -7.42 16.40
C VAL A 194 1.72 -5.96 16.01
N ILE A 195 2.67 -5.44 15.21
CA ILE A 195 2.73 -4.04 14.79
C ILE A 195 2.54 -3.92 13.27
N SER A 196 1.62 -3.07 12.88
CA SER A 196 1.43 -2.64 11.49
C SER A 196 2.12 -1.31 11.21
N GLY A 197 2.64 -1.15 10.00
CA GLY A 197 3.21 0.11 9.54
C GLY A 197 4.56 0.39 10.18
N ILE A 198 5.44 -0.62 10.27
CA ILE A 198 6.78 -0.44 10.84
C ILE A 198 7.64 0.59 10.08
N ASP A 199 7.29 0.83 8.82
CA ASP A 199 7.80 1.88 7.93
C ASP A 199 7.22 3.28 8.23
N THR A 200 6.46 3.44 9.32
CA THR A 200 5.90 4.72 9.77
C THR A 200 6.42 5.10 11.15
N PRO A 201 6.50 6.40 11.48
CA PRO A 201 6.86 6.88 12.82
C PRO A 201 6.06 6.25 13.96
N ILE A 202 4.76 6.01 13.74
CA ILE A 202 3.86 5.44 14.73
C ILE A 202 4.18 3.96 14.95
N GLY A 203 4.43 3.20 13.88
CA GLY A 203 4.79 1.79 13.99
C GLY A 203 6.15 1.59 14.67
N GLU A 204 7.14 2.42 14.36
CA GLU A 204 8.43 2.41 15.06
C GLU A 204 8.26 2.64 16.57
N LEU A 205 7.52 3.69 16.96
CA LEU A 205 7.25 3.98 18.37
C LEU A 205 6.47 2.85 19.05
N ALA A 206 5.43 2.34 18.40
CA ALA A 206 4.61 1.24 18.90
C ALA A 206 5.43 -0.01 19.16
N LEU A 207 6.35 -0.34 18.26
CA LEU A 207 7.26 -1.46 18.40
C LEU A 207 8.13 -1.31 19.65
N ILE A 208 8.86 -0.20 19.77
CA ILE A 208 9.79 -0.01 20.90
C ILE A 208 9.04 0.02 22.24
N GLN A 209 7.90 0.70 22.29
CA GLN A 209 7.09 0.81 23.49
C GLN A 209 6.47 -0.53 23.91
N GLY A 210 5.95 -1.30 22.95
CA GLY A 210 5.40 -2.63 23.23
C GLY A 210 6.49 -3.62 23.63
N LEU A 211 7.64 -3.54 22.97
CA LEU A 211 8.80 -4.35 23.29
C LEU A 211 9.35 -4.03 24.68
N SER A 212 9.51 -2.77 25.06
CA SER A 212 10.06 -2.39 26.37
C SER A 212 9.20 -2.90 27.53
N GLN A 213 7.88 -2.83 27.38
CA GLN A 213 6.91 -3.20 28.41
C GLN A 213 6.45 -4.65 28.36
N SER A 214 6.98 -5.46 27.44
CA SER A 214 6.54 -6.85 27.24
C SER A 214 5.04 -7.00 26.94
N ILE A 215 4.45 -6.00 26.26
CA ILE A 215 3.02 -6.00 25.92
C ILE A 215 2.80 -6.94 24.72
N THR A 216 1.69 -7.69 24.76
CA THR A 216 1.15 -8.43 23.62
C THR A 216 -0.10 -7.72 23.08
N GLY A 217 -0.45 -7.97 21.83
CA GLY A 217 -1.63 -7.39 21.20
C GLY A 217 -1.32 -6.84 19.80
N ARG A 218 -2.38 -6.38 19.12
CA ARG A 218 -2.30 -5.78 17.78
C ARG A 218 -2.39 -4.28 17.84
N TYR A 219 -1.37 -3.61 17.32
CA TYR A 219 -1.27 -2.15 17.26
C TYR A 219 -0.91 -1.65 15.86
N GLY A 220 -1.46 -0.51 15.47
CA GLY A 220 -1.24 0.09 14.16
C GLY A 220 -2.55 0.48 13.47
N TRP A 221 -2.56 0.46 12.14
CA TRP A 221 -3.60 1.08 11.32
C TRP A 221 -4.55 0.06 10.68
N GLY A 222 -5.87 0.22 10.87
CA GLY A 222 -6.89 -0.60 10.21
C GLY A 222 -8.04 -1.01 11.14
N LYS A 223 -9.06 -1.71 10.60
CA LYS A 223 -10.28 -2.06 11.34
C LYS A 223 -10.11 -3.13 12.42
N SER A 224 -8.99 -3.85 12.41
CA SER A 224 -8.73 -5.01 13.29
C SER A 224 -7.63 -4.76 14.33
N PHE A 225 -7.22 -3.51 14.53
CA PHE A 225 -6.19 -3.13 15.51
C PHE A 225 -6.82 -2.55 16.78
N SER A 226 -6.19 -2.83 17.92
CA SER A 226 -6.72 -2.45 19.25
C SER A 226 -6.56 -0.95 19.48
N SER A 227 -5.43 -0.39 19.06
CA SER A 227 -5.08 1.03 19.12
C SER A 227 -3.86 1.30 18.24
N LEU A 228 -3.50 2.58 18.03
CA LEU A 228 -2.27 2.94 17.31
C LEU A 228 -1.01 2.59 18.10
N LEU A 229 -1.03 2.80 19.41
CA LEU A 229 0.09 2.54 20.32
C LEU A 229 -0.34 1.56 21.42
N PRO A 230 0.58 0.72 21.92
CA PRO A 230 0.39 -0.03 23.16
C PRO A 230 0.09 0.92 24.32
N THR A 231 -0.98 0.68 25.07
CA THR A 231 -1.28 1.50 26.25
C THR A 231 -0.24 1.25 27.34
N VAL A 232 0.48 2.31 27.73
CA VAL A 232 1.32 2.29 28.95
C VAL A 232 0.40 2.20 30.14
N ILE A 233 0.47 1.10 30.89
CA ILE A 233 -0.02 1.11 32.26
C ILE A 233 1.02 1.92 33.03
N GLY A 234 0.75 3.21 33.24
CA GLY A 234 1.57 4.03 34.11
C GLY A 234 1.56 3.43 35.52
N GLU A 235 2.74 3.30 36.12
CA GLU A 235 2.89 3.06 37.56
C GLU A 235 2.25 4.20 38.38
#